data_AF-A0A0G0LHD1-F1
#
_entry.id   AF-A0A0G0LHD1-F1
#
_cell.length_a   1.000
_cell.length_b   1.000
_cell.length_c   1.000
_cell.angle_alpha   90.00
_cell.angle_beta   90.00
_cell.angle_gamma   90.00
#
_symmetry.space_group_name_H-M   'P 1'
#
loop_
_entity.id
_entity.type
_entity.pdbx_description
1 polymer ?
#
loop_
_entity_poly.entity_id
_entity_poly.type
_entity_poly.pdbx_seq_one_letter_code
_entity_poly.pdbx_strand_id
1 'polypeptide(L)'
;MSIVNFTIPSTLEQRVSRAIKTKGFSSKAEFFRMAVISFIDDLDDRQLEDKRFEILSKSLSNEISKKYRGKYIPTIQEQLSDL
;
A
#
# COMPACT_ATOMS: atom_id res chain seq x y z
N MET A 1 -23.68 -16.95 1.93
CA MET A 1 -22.22 -17.15 1.86
C MET A 1 -21.86 -17.51 0.44
N SER A 2 -20.97 -16.75 -0.20
CA SER A 2 -20.43 -17.07 -1.52
C SER A 2 -19.29 -18.08 -1.37
N ILE A 3 -19.43 -19.25 -2.01
CA ILE A 3 -18.35 -20.25 -2.07
C ILE A 3 -17.55 -19.94 -3.34
N VAL A 4 -16.26 -19.67 -3.18
CA VAL A 4 -15.33 -19.48 -4.30
C VAL A 4 -14.51 -20.74 -4.46
N ASN A 5 -14.72 -21.45 -5.56
CA ASN A 5 -13.92 -22.61 -5.93
C ASN A 5 -12.83 -22.18 -6.91
N PHE A 6 -11.59 -22.56 -6.63
CA PHE A 6 -10.46 -22.27 -7.51
C PHE A 6 -9.47 -23.43 -7.48
N THR A 7 -8.68 -23.54 -8.54
CA THR A 7 -7.63 -24.55 -8.65
C THR A 7 -6.28 -23.87 -8.59
N ILE A 8 -5.35 -24.46 -7.85
CA ILE A 8 -3.98 -23.98 -7.77
C ILE A 8 -3.16 -24.74 -8.82
N PRO A 9 -2.46 -24.04 -9.73
CA PRO A 9 -1.53 -24.69 -10.63
C PRO A 9 -0.50 -25.54 -9.88
N SER A 10 -0.17 -26.71 -10.41
CA SER A 10 0.79 -27.64 -9.80
C SER A 10 2.17 -27.00 -9.54
N THR A 11 2.56 -26.05 -10.39
CA THR A 11 3.79 -25.25 -10.24
C THR A 11 3.83 -24.40 -8.96
N LEU A 12 2.66 -23.98 -8.46
CA LEU A 12 2.52 -23.18 -7.25
C LEU A 12 2.23 -24.04 -6.01
N GLU A 13 1.77 -25.27 -6.19
CA GLU A 13 1.34 -26.13 -5.10
C GLU A 13 2.45 -26.43 -4.09
N GLN A 14 3.69 -26.62 -4.57
CA GLN A 14 4.84 -26.82 -3.69
C GLN A 14 5.14 -25.58 -2.83
N ARG A 15 5.03 -24.39 -3.41
CA ARG A 15 5.25 -23.12 -2.71
C ARG A 15 4.17 -22.89 -1.65
N VAL A 16 2.91 -23.12 -2.00
CA VAL A 16 1.77 -23.00 -1.07
C VAL A 16 1.90 -24.01 0.07
N SER A 17 2.21 -25.27 -0.23
CA SER A 17 2.36 -26.32 0.78
C SER A 17 3.51 -26.03 1.75
N ARG A 18 4.63 -25.49 1.23
CA ARG A 18 5.73 -25.03 2.08
C ARG A 18 5.30 -23.86 2.97
N ALA A 19 4.63 -22.86 2.42
CA ALA A 19 4.15 -21.71 3.18
C ALA A 19 3.20 -22.11 4.31
N ILE A 20 2.26 -23.02 4.05
CA ILE A 20 1.33 -23.58 5.05
C ILE A 20 2.10 -24.20 6.22
N LYS A 21 3.08 -25.06 5.93
CA LYS A 21 3.90 -25.71 6.96
C LYS A 21 4.74 -24.71 7.75
N THR A 22 5.43 -23.81 7.06
CA THR A 22 6.33 -22.84 7.71
C THR A 22 5.58 -21.83 8.57
N LYS A 23 4.36 -21.44 8.16
CA LYS A 23 3.55 -20.45 8.88
C LYS A 23 2.55 -21.09 9.85
N GLY A 24 2.50 -22.42 9.93
CA GLY A 24 1.69 -23.15 10.92
C GLY A 24 0.19 -23.19 10.62
N PHE A 25 -0.23 -23.07 9.36
CA PHE A 25 -1.65 -23.14 9.01
C PHE A 25 -2.16 -24.59 9.04
N SER A 26 -3.39 -24.77 9.52
CA SER A 26 -4.05 -26.08 9.63
C SER A 26 -4.55 -26.61 8.28
N SER A 27 -4.87 -25.71 7.34
CA SER A 27 -5.40 -26.08 6.02
C SER A 27 -5.09 -25.06 4.94
N LYS A 28 -5.18 -25.50 3.67
CA LYS A 28 -5.13 -24.60 2.50
C LYS A 28 -6.23 -23.52 2.61
N ALA A 29 -7.44 -23.90 2.99
CA ALA A 29 -8.56 -22.98 3.12
C ALA A 29 -8.31 -21.87 4.15
N GLU A 30 -7.75 -22.22 5.31
CA GLU A 30 -7.37 -21.24 6.33
C GLU A 30 -6.30 -20.29 5.80
N PHE A 31 -5.24 -20.82 5.19
CA PHE A 31 -4.17 -20.02 4.60
C PHE A 31 -4.71 -18.98 3.61
N PHE A 32 -5.58 -19.39 2.68
CA PHE A 32 -6.15 -18.47 1.70
C PHE A 32 -7.10 -17.44 2.31
N ARG A 33 -7.88 -17.79 3.33
CA ARG A 33 -8.73 -16.81 4.04
C ARG A 33 -7.88 -15.72 4.68
N MET A 34 -6.81 -16.11 5.38
CA MET A 34 -5.93 -15.14 6.02
C MET A 34 -5.14 -14.31 5.02
N ALA A 35 -4.70 -14.92 3.91
CA ALA A 35 -4.03 -14.19 2.83
C ALA A 35 -4.96 -13.14 2.19
N VAL A 36 -6.24 -13.45 2.00
CA VAL A 36 -7.23 -12.50 1.46
C VAL A 36 -7.47 -11.35 2.44
N ILE A 37 -7.64 -11.63 3.74
CA ILE A 37 -7.81 -10.59 4.76
C ILE A 37 -6.60 -9.65 4.76
N SER A 38 -5.38 -10.21 4.86
CA SER A 38 -4.15 -9.42 4.83
C SER A 38 -4.01 -8.58 3.55
N PHE A 39 -4.45 -9.10 2.40
CA PHE A 39 -4.41 -8.34 1.15
C PHE A 39 -5.42 -7.18 1.13
N ILE A 40 -6.61 -7.36 1.72
CA ILE A 40 -7.61 -6.30 1.85
C ILE A 40 -7.09 -5.22 2.80
N ASP A 41 -6.57 -5.61 3.96
CA ASP A 41 -6.01 -4.68 4.95
C ASP A 41 -4.87 -3.84 4.33
N ASP A 42 -3.94 -4.48 3.60
CA ASP A 42 -2.86 -3.80 2.88
C ASP A 42 -3.38 -2.82 1.81
N LEU A 43 -4.50 -3.13 1.15
CA LEU A 43 -5.11 -2.23 0.17
C LEU A 43 -5.74 -1.01 0.83
N ASP A 44 -6.43 -1.22 1.95
CA ASP A 44 -7.07 -0.15 2.72
C ASP A 44 -6.03 0.81 3.30
N ASP A 45 -4.91 0.28 3.80
CA ASP A 45 -3.79 1.09 4.30
C ASP A 45 -3.15 1.93 3.19
N ARG A 46 -2.94 1.36 2.00
CA ARG A 46 -2.42 2.12 0.84
C ARG A 46 -3.37 3.23 0.41
N GLN A 47 -4.68 2.96 0.37
CA GLN A 47 -5.67 3.99 0.07
C GLN A 47 -5.66 5.12 1.11
N LEU A 48 -5.41 4.80 2.38
CA LEU A 48 -5.25 5.79 3.44
C LEU A 48 -3.99 6.63 3.22
N GLU A 49 -2.86 6.01 2.89
CA GLU A 49 -1.60 6.69 2.58
C GLU A 49 -1.74 7.64 1.40
N ASP A 50 -2.36 7.18 0.31
CA ASP A 50 -2.62 8.01 -0.88
C ASP A 50 -3.46 9.25 -0.55
N LYS A 51 -4.53 9.07 0.25
CA LYS A 51 -5.36 10.19 0.72
C LYS A 51 -4.56 11.17 1.58
N ARG A 52 -3.69 10.68 2.46
CA ARG A 52 -2.83 11.53 3.29
C ARG A 52 -1.84 12.31 2.43
N PHE A 53 -1.25 11.65 1.43
CA PHE A 53 -0.33 12.28 0.50
C PHE A 53 -1.01 13.39 -0.32
N GLU A 54 -2.24 13.16 -0.78
CA GLU A 54 -3.05 14.16 -1.47
C GLU A 54 -3.32 15.39 -0.58
N ILE A 55 -3.72 15.17 0.68
CA ILE A 55 -3.97 16.25 1.65
C ILE A 55 -2.69 17.06 1.91
N LEU A 56 -1.55 16.38 2.13
CA LEU A 56 -0.26 17.04 2.34
C LEU A 56 0.16 17.84 1.11
N SER A 57 0.03 17.26 -0.09
CA SER A 57 0.34 17.93 -1.36
C SER A 57 -0.49 19.19 -1.56
N LYS A 58 -1.80 19.11 -1.28
CA LYS A 58 -2.70 20.27 -1.36
C LYS A 58 -2.35 21.33 -0.31
N SER A 59 -2.03 20.93 0.90
CA SER A 59 -1.65 21.85 1.99
C SER A 59 -0.35 22.56 1.65
N LEU A 60 0.66 21.83 1.16
CA LEU A 60 1.94 22.38 0.72
C LEU A 60 1.74 23.36 -0.45
N SER A 61 0.95 22.98 -1.46
CA SER A 61 0.63 23.84 -2.60
C SER A 61 -0.03 25.16 -2.16
N ASN A 62 -0.96 25.08 -1.19
CA ASN A 62 -1.59 26.26 -0.60
C ASN A 62 -0.57 27.12 0.18
N GLU A 63 0.31 26.51 0.96
CA GLU A 63 1.35 27.19 1.72
C GLU A 63 2.32 27.94 0.80
N ILE A 64 2.81 27.28 -0.26
CA ILE A 64 3.67 27.86 -1.29
C ILE A 64 2.93 29.00 -2.00
N SER A 65 1.69 28.79 -2.43
CA SER A 65 0.90 29.83 -3.09
C SER A 65 0.67 31.04 -2.17
N LYS A 66 0.41 30.83 -0.88
CA LYS A 66 0.26 31.89 0.13
C LYS A 66 1.56 32.64 0.41
N LYS A 67 2.68 31.93 0.49
CA LYS A 67 4.01 32.48 0.80
C LYS A 67 4.57 33.27 -0.38
N TYR A 68 4.42 32.73 -1.58
CA TYR A 68 5.02 33.30 -2.78
C TYR A 68 4.08 34.21 -3.57
N ARG A 69 2.73 34.08 -3.51
CA ARG A 69 1.73 34.99 -4.14
C ARG A 69 2.12 35.49 -5.55
N GLY A 70 2.63 34.62 -6.42
CA GLY A 70 3.08 34.97 -7.77
C GLY A 70 4.49 35.58 -7.88
N LYS A 71 5.25 35.63 -6.78
CA LYS A 71 6.69 35.94 -6.74
C LYS A 71 7.51 34.68 -7.04
N TYR A 72 8.80 34.89 -7.31
CA TYR A 72 9.76 33.82 -7.59
C TYR A 72 9.67 32.69 -6.57
N ILE A 73 9.44 31.47 -7.06
CA ILE A 73 9.46 30.25 -6.27
C ILE A 73 10.88 29.67 -6.41
N PRO A 74 11.67 29.60 -5.33
CA PRO A 74 13.00 29.05 -5.37
C PRO A 74 12.97 27.57 -5.74
N THR A 75 13.95 27.15 -6.52
CA THR A 75 14.09 25.76 -6.97
C THR A 75 14.40 24.82 -5.79
N ILE A 76 14.17 23.52 -5.96
CA ILE A 76 14.45 22.53 -4.90
C ILE A 76 15.91 22.61 -4.43
N GLN A 77 16.85 22.86 -5.34
CA GLN A 77 18.27 23.04 -4.99
C GLN A 77 18.52 24.30 -4.15
N GLU A 78 17.84 25.40 -4.43
CA GLU A 78 17.92 26.64 -3.64
C GLU A 78 17.21 26.52 -2.28
N GLN A 79 16.20 25.64 -2.15
CA GLN A 79 15.52 25.38 -0.89
C GLN A 79 16.33 24.47 0.04
N LEU A 80 17.12 23.55 -0.53
CA LEU A 80 17.94 22.59 0.21
C LEU A 80 19.35 23.10 0.54
N SER A 81 19.76 24.26 0.03
CA SER A 81 21.09 24.82 0.32
C SER A 81 21.25 25.38 1.74
N ASP A 82 20.14 25.53 2.48
CA ASP A 82 20.07 26.12 3.83
C ASP A 82 19.83 25.07 4.95
N LEU A 83 19.95 23.77 4.60
CA LEU A 83 19.86 22.61 5.50
C LEU A 83 21.23 21.95 5.68
#